data_AF-A0A8X6QHW1-F1
#
_entry.id   AF-A0A8X6QHW1-F1
#
_cell.length_a   1.000
_cell.length_b   1.000
_cell.length_c   1.000
_cell.angle_alpha   90.00
_cell.angle_beta   90.00
_cell.angle_gamma   90.00
#
_symmetry.space_group_name_H-M   'P 1'
#
loop_
_entity.id
_entity.type
_entity.pdbx_description
1 polymer ?
#
loop_
_entity_poly.entity_id
_entity_poly.type
_entity_poly.pdbx_seq_one_letter_code
_entity_poly.pdbx_strand_id
1 'polypeptide(L)'
;RLRRRRQAAQVEQAAQAEVELSCFAGCAGGGRVELFFSCYSFGFGFQGAGGAGCAGSGRVELFSFCYSFGFGFQGAGGAGCAGSGRVELFSFYF
;
A
#
# COMPACT_ATOMS: atom_id res chain seq x y z
N ARG A 1 37.49 -0.79 0.22
CA ARG A 1 36.75 0.50 0.17
C ARG A 1 35.48 0.43 -0.69
N LEU A 2 35.49 -0.19 -1.88
CA LEU A 2 34.29 -0.36 -2.73
C LEU A 2 33.14 -1.17 -2.11
N ARG A 3 33.41 -2.26 -1.36
CA ARG A 3 32.36 -3.05 -0.68
C ARG A 3 31.58 -2.26 0.37
N ARG A 4 32.24 -1.39 1.15
CA ARG A 4 31.58 -0.53 2.16
C ARG A 4 30.68 0.53 1.52
N ARG A 5 31.07 1.08 0.37
CA ARG A 5 30.23 2.02 -0.39
C ARG A 5 28.99 1.35 -0.97
N ARG A 6 29.11 0.10 -1.45
CA ARG A 6 27.95 -0.69 -1.92
C ARG A 6 27.00 -1.04 -0.77
N GLN A 7 27.52 -1.42 0.39
CA GLN A 7 26.69 -1.66 1.57
C GLN A 7 25.98 -0.39 2.06
N ALA A 8 26.66 0.75 2.11
CA ALA A 8 26.02 2.02 2.50
C ALA A 8 24.89 2.41 1.52
N ALA A 9 25.13 2.29 0.21
CA ALA A 9 24.10 2.56 -0.79
C ALA A 9 22.91 1.60 -0.71
N GLN A 10 23.15 0.31 -0.39
CA GLN A 10 22.09 -0.66 -0.17
C GLN A 10 21.25 -0.35 1.08
N VAL A 11 21.89 0.13 2.15
CA VAL A 11 21.20 0.52 3.39
C VAL A 11 20.36 1.78 3.16
N GLU A 12 20.87 2.78 2.44
CA GLU A 12 20.09 3.96 2.07
C GLU A 12 18.88 3.57 1.19
N GLN A 13 19.08 2.74 0.18
CA GLN A 13 17.99 2.27 -0.68
C GLN A 13 16.91 1.48 0.09
N ALA A 14 17.32 0.63 1.04
CA ALA A 14 16.38 -0.12 1.88
C ALA A 14 15.60 0.80 2.82
N ALA A 15 16.28 1.77 3.46
CA ALA A 15 15.62 2.75 4.32
C ALA A 15 14.63 3.62 3.55
N GLN A 16 14.99 4.00 2.32
CA GLN A 16 14.09 4.76 1.45
C GLN A 16 12.85 3.92 1.09
N ALA A 17 13.03 2.66 0.69
CA ALA A 17 11.92 1.76 0.39
C ALA A 17 10.97 1.54 1.59
N GLU A 18 11.48 1.50 2.82
CA GLU A 18 10.64 1.40 4.03
C GLU A 18 9.81 2.66 4.28
N VAL A 19 10.39 3.84 4.05
CA VAL A 19 9.67 5.12 4.15
C VAL A 19 8.57 5.20 3.07
N GLU A 20 8.87 4.76 1.85
CA GLU A 20 7.90 4.72 0.76
C GLU A 20 6.73 3.78 1.07
N LEU A 21 7.03 2.56 1.54
CA LEU A 21 6.00 1.58 1.90
C LEU A 21 5.11 2.11 3.03
N SER A 22 5.70 2.72 4.06
CA SER A 22 4.97 3.19 5.24
C SER A 22 4.09 4.40 4.93
N CYS A 23 4.57 5.35 4.12
CA CYS A 23 3.75 6.45 3.60
C CYS A 23 2.56 5.91 2.80
N PHE A 24 2.81 4.97 1.89
CA PHE A 24 1.79 4.43 1.01
C PHE A 24 0.72 3.65 1.78
N ALA A 25 1.14 2.74 2.67
CA ALA A 25 0.26 1.96 3.52
C ALA A 25 -0.52 2.86 4.50
N GLY A 26 0.11 3.90 5.04
CA GLY A 26 -0.54 4.88 5.92
C GLY A 26 -1.61 5.70 5.20
N CYS A 27 -1.35 6.17 3.98
CA CYS A 27 -2.33 6.88 3.17
C CYS A 27 -3.50 5.97 2.77
N ALA A 28 -3.19 4.73 2.37
CA ALA A 28 -4.18 3.72 2.03
C ALA A 28 -5.06 3.39 3.24
N GLY A 29 -4.48 2.95 4.36
CA GLY A 29 -5.22 2.59 5.58
C GLY A 29 -5.99 3.74 6.23
N GLY A 30 -5.45 4.96 6.15
CA GLY A 30 -6.15 6.16 6.61
C GLY A 30 -7.26 6.66 5.70
N GLY A 31 -7.46 6.03 4.53
CA GLY A 31 -8.48 6.43 3.56
C GLY A 31 -8.21 7.79 2.94
N ARG A 32 -6.95 8.25 2.90
CA ARG A 32 -6.56 9.56 2.39
C ARG A 32 -6.26 9.49 0.88
N VAL A 33 -7.34 9.52 0.10
CA VAL A 33 -7.35 9.32 -1.35
C VAL A 33 -6.36 10.21 -2.10
N GLU A 34 -6.39 11.52 -1.86
CA GLU A 34 -5.53 12.49 -2.57
C GLU A 34 -4.05 12.28 -2.27
N LEU A 35 -3.71 12.05 -1.00
CA LEU A 35 -2.33 11.77 -0.59
C LEU A 35 -1.84 10.44 -1.14
N PHE A 36 -2.71 9.44 -1.18
CA PHE A 36 -2.41 8.15 -1.78
C PHE A 36 -2.09 8.30 -3.29
N PHE A 37 -2.89 9.06 -4.04
CA PHE A 37 -2.60 9.34 -5.45
C PHE A 37 -1.34 10.18 -5.66
N SER A 38 -1.06 11.11 -4.75
CA SER A 38 0.17 11.90 -4.77
C SER A 38 1.38 11.00 -4.55
N CYS A 39 1.35 10.14 -3.51
CA CYS A 39 2.37 9.13 -3.25
C CYS A 39 2.58 8.20 -4.45
N TYR A 40 1.48 7.75 -5.09
CA TYR A 40 1.57 6.96 -6.31
C TYR A 40 2.30 7.71 -7.43
N SER A 41 1.95 8.97 -7.64
CA SER A 41 2.51 9.80 -8.72
C SER A 41 4.00 10.11 -8.52
N PHE A 42 4.47 10.11 -7.27
CA PHE A 42 5.90 10.23 -6.94
C PHE A 42 6.70 8.94 -7.17
N GLY A 43 6.04 7.85 -7.58
CA GLY A 43 6.69 6.58 -7.90
C GLY A 43 7.06 5.74 -6.68
N PHE A 44 6.48 6.03 -5.51
CA PHE A 44 6.70 5.25 -4.30
C PHE A 44 6.28 3.79 -4.49
N GLY A 45 7.20 2.88 -4.14
CA GLY A 45 7.16 1.48 -4.51
C GLY A 45 6.04 0.66 -3.87
N PHE A 46 5.42 -0.18 -4.70
CA PHE A 46 4.33 -1.07 -4.36
C PHE A 46 4.81 -2.43 -3.87
N GLN A 47 4.83 -2.66 -2.55
CA GLN A 47 4.94 -4.02 -2.04
C GLN A 47 3.92 -4.29 -0.95
N GLY A 48 2.98 -5.19 -1.23
CA GLY A 48 2.18 -6.00 -0.29
C GLY A 48 1.23 -5.27 0.69
N ALA A 49 1.66 -4.20 1.33
CA ALA A 49 0.94 -3.49 2.39
C ALA A 49 -0.14 -2.55 1.85
N GLY A 50 0.01 -2.06 0.61
CA GLY A 50 -0.94 -1.13 -0.01
C GLY A 50 -2.35 -1.71 -0.09
N GLY A 51 -2.51 -2.93 -0.62
CA GLY A 51 -3.81 -3.55 -0.83
C GLY A 51 -4.62 -3.76 0.46
N ALA A 52 -3.98 -4.24 1.52
CA ALA A 52 -4.61 -4.39 2.83
C ALA A 52 -5.00 -3.04 3.43
N GLY A 53 -4.18 -2.01 3.25
CA GLY A 53 -4.51 -0.64 3.63
C GLY A 53 -5.73 -0.10 2.87
N CYS A 54 -5.79 -0.27 1.55
CA CYS A 54 -6.94 0.19 0.74
C CYS A 54 -8.23 -0.52 1.17
N ALA A 55 -8.16 -1.83 1.37
CA ALA A 55 -9.27 -2.66 1.86
C ALA A 55 -9.72 -2.28 3.29
N GLY A 56 -8.76 -2.07 4.20
CA GLY A 56 -8.99 -1.67 5.59
C GLY A 56 -9.57 -0.27 5.74
N SER A 57 -9.32 0.62 4.79
CA SER A 57 -9.76 2.01 4.83
C SER A 57 -11.28 2.19 4.74
N GLY A 58 -11.99 1.18 4.22
CA GLY A 58 -13.42 1.28 3.94
C GLY A 58 -13.78 2.22 2.78
N ARG A 59 -12.80 2.69 2.00
CA ARG A 59 -12.99 3.60 0.85
C ARG A 59 -13.03 2.81 -0.46
N VAL A 60 -14.19 2.78 -1.10
CA VAL A 60 -14.41 2.09 -2.39
C VAL A 60 -13.53 2.62 -3.50
N GLU A 61 -13.30 3.93 -3.57
CA GLU A 61 -12.44 4.56 -4.59
C GLU A 61 -10.99 4.07 -4.49
N LEU A 62 -10.45 4.03 -3.27
CA LEU A 62 -9.11 3.50 -3.01
C LEU A 62 -9.05 2.01 -3.31
N PHE A 63 -10.04 1.24 -2.85
CA PHE A 63 -10.09 -0.19 -3.12
C PHE A 63 -10.14 -0.48 -4.63
N SER A 64 -11.00 0.21 -5.37
CA SER A 64 -11.16 0.05 -6.83
C SER A 64 -9.89 0.43 -7.59
N PHE A 65 -9.24 1.54 -7.19
CA PHE A 65 -7.93 1.88 -7.72
C PHE A 65 -6.93 0.76 -7.42
N CYS A 66 -6.85 0.34 -6.17
CA CYS A 66 -5.92 -0.68 -5.74
C CYS A 66 -6.12 -2.02 -6.46
N TYR A 67 -7.36 -2.37 -6.75
CA TYR A 67 -7.76 -3.52 -7.53
C TYR A 67 -7.42 -3.41 -9.01
N SER A 68 -7.65 -2.24 -9.61
CA SER A 68 -7.37 -2.00 -11.04
C SER A 68 -5.88 -2.10 -11.38
N PHE A 69 -5.01 -1.77 -10.43
CA PHE A 69 -3.55 -1.91 -10.58
C PHE A 69 -3.03 -3.29 -10.19
N GLY A 70 -3.92 -4.24 -9.87
CA GLY A 70 -3.57 -5.62 -9.56
C GLY A 70 -2.84 -5.77 -8.23
N PHE A 71 -3.07 -4.87 -7.25
CA PHE A 71 -2.43 -5.04 -5.95
C PHE A 71 -2.90 -6.35 -5.32
N GLY A 72 -1.92 -7.14 -4.89
CA GLY A 72 -2.18 -8.42 -4.24
C GLY A 72 -2.93 -8.20 -2.94
N PHE A 73 -4.21 -8.56 -2.93
CA PHE A 73 -5.03 -8.62 -1.73
C PHE A 73 -4.97 -10.00 -1.05
N GLN A 74 -4.18 -10.94 -1.59
CA GLN A 74 -4.04 -12.29 -1.04
C GLN A 74 -3.68 -12.25 0.45
N GLY A 75 -4.47 -12.94 1.26
CA GLY A 75 -4.33 -13.03 2.72
C GLY A 75 -4.77 -11.77 3.47
N ALA A 76 -4.12 -10.63 3.22
CA ALA A 76 -4.30 -9.42 4.02
C ALA A 76 -5.45 -8.50 3.55
N GLY A 77 -5.83 -8.56 2.28
CA GLY A 77 -6.93 -7.76 1.73
C GLY A 77 -8.30 -8.19 2.23
N GLY A 78 -8.54 -9.50 2.35
CA GLY A 78 -9.79 -10.02 2.92
C GLY A 78 -9.96 -9.65 4.40
N ALA A 79 -8.88 -9.71 5.18
CA ALA A 79 -8.87 -9.25 6.58
C ALA A 79 -9.05 -7.72 6.68
N GLY A 80 -8.48 -6.96 5.74
CA GLY A 80 -8.71 -5.52 5.61
C GLY A 80 -10.18 -5.20 5.34
N CYS A 81 -10.80 -5.84 4.34
CA CYS A 81 -12.22 -5.64 4.03
C CYS A 81 -13.12 -6.01 5.22
N ALA A 82 -12.87 -7.16 5.86
CA ALA A 82 -13.62 -7.60 7.03
C ALA A 82 -13.42 -6.65 8.24
N GLY A 83 -12.20 -6.20 8.48
CA GLY A 83 -11.85 -5.27 9.55
C GLY A 83 -12.39 -3.85 9.34
N SER A 84 -12.62 -3.45 8.10
CA SER A 84 -13.24 -2.15 7.78
C SER A 84 -14.75 -2.09 8.12
N GLY A 85 -15.39 -3.24 8.35
CA GLY A 85 -16.84 -3.33 8.59
C GLY A 85 -17.70 -3.03 7.36
N ARG A 86 -17.10 -2.88 6.17
CA ARG A 86 -17.81 -2.55 4.92
C ARG A 86 -18.11 -3.81 4.12
N VAL A 87 -19.35 -4.27 4.23
CA VAL A 87 -19.86 -5.46 3.51
C VAL A 87 -19.70 -5.30 1.99
N GLU A 88 -19.90 -4.10 1.45
CA GLU A 88 -19.75 -3.80 0.03
C GLU A 88 -18.34 -4.14 -0.50
N LEU A 89 -17.29 -3.85 0.26
CA LEU A 89 -15.91 -4.16 -0.10
C LEU A 89 -15.60 -5.65 0.05
N PHE A 90 -16.22 -6.30 1.04
CA PHE A 90 -16.10 -7.74 1.23
C PHE A 90 -16.76 -8.51 0.09
N SER A 91 -17.94 -8.08 -0.37
CA SER A 91 -18.63 -8.63 -1.55
C SER A 91 -17.96 -8.27 -2.87
N PHE A 92 -17.21 -7.17 -2.95
CA PHE A 92 -16.40 -6.87 -4.14
C PHE A 92 -15.16 -7.75 -4.25
N TYR A 93 -14.71 -8.30 -3.13
CA TYR A 93 -13.47 -9.08 -3.03
C TYR A 93 -13.67 -10.59 -3.24
N PHE A 94 -14.87 -11.12 -2.92
CA PHE A 94 -15.25 -12.53 -3.03
C PHE A 94 -16.31 -12.73 -4.12
#